data_AF-A0A9P7RZ33-F1
#
_entry.id   AF-A0A9P7RZ33-F1
#
_cell.length_a   1.000
_cell.length_b   1.000
_cell.length_c   1.000
_cell.angle_alpha   90.00
_cell.angle_beta   90.00
_cell.angle_gamma   90.00
#
_symmetry.space_group_name_H-M   'P 1'
#
loop_
_entity.id
_entity.type
_entity.pdbx_description
1 polymer ?
#
loop_
_entity_poly.entity_id
_entity_poly.type
_entity_poly.pdbx_seq_one_letter_code
_entity_poly.pdbx_strand_id
1 'polypeptide(L)'
;MALSLTQKWLSENIGQYTNAQLVYNHVDNALQHLPTLRIRSAVYTYDDGRTMLLLCIHGLLPIKFKGNEYNIPINIWIPKGYAEEPPIVYVVPTSDMLVKVGKTVDHSGRVDVEWTARSGEKARQSTTVDLINNLRERFGVDPPVYAKPRPKSTPTSTHTTPATPTPPRTTTTTQSITSIRATPPPPPPPPPPPQSRRIHQPQPQQPHPPPPPPPPPPPPPPPLSIPPLNILDSDEPPLPTVAAVRPPRPPNPYLLSLHASLHEKLTSSLSSLQTSLSDDADRLRTIQSQLLSGPPAIGDEQSRLNAVKSVCDVVSNRYSEAINQAENNIHLLKRHGEPEVDQLVCSTGIVYNQLVDLIAEDNAIEDTIYHLHRALCTAQTPMDLDKFLRHTRILAEQQFMKRALVEKIQQGLPHRVW
;
A
#
# COMPACT_ATOMS: atom_id res chain seq x y z
N MET A 1 38.32 19.45 16.64
CA MET A 1 37.02 19.78 16.01
C MET A 1 35.94 19.03 16.77
N ALA A 2 34.88 19.69 17.22
CA ALA A 2 33.81 19.04 17.96
C ALA A 2 33.04 18.08 17.02
N LEU A 3 32.85 16.83 17.44
CA LEU A 3 32.03 15.85 16.71
C LEU A 3 30.58 16.35 16.67
N SER A 4 29.92 16.22 15.52
CA SER A 4 28.49 16.54 15.42
C SER A 4 27.68 15.61 16.32
N LEU A 5 26.48 16.05 16.76
CA LEU A 5 25.59 15.24 17.59
C LEU A 5 25.30 13.87 16.93
N THR A 6 25.13 13.86 15.61
CA THR A 6 24.91 12.65 14.80
C THR A 6 26.12 11.72 14.81
N GLN A 7 27.34 12.26 14.70
CA GLN A 7 28.58 11.47 14.77
C GLN A 7 28.76 10.83 16.14
N LYS A 8 28.50 11.60 17.21
CA LYS A 8 28.55 11.07 18.59
C LYS A 8 27.53 9.94 18.77
N TRP A 9 26.28 10.16 18.37
CA TRP A 9 25.23 9.14 18.42
C TRP A 9 25.59 7.90 17.60
N LEU A 10 26.13 8.06 16.39
CA LEU A 10 26.55 6.95 15.55
C LEU A 10 27.62 6.11 16.26
N SER A 11 28.61 6.75 16.89
CA SER A 11 29.67 6.05 17.63
C SER A 11 29.16 5.22 18.81
N GLU A 12 28.08 5.67 19.47
CA GLU A 12 27.45 4.95 20.59
C GLU A 12 26.62 3.74 20.11
N ASN A 13 26.07 3.78 18.88
CA ASN A 13 25.12 2.79 18.37
C ASN A 13 25.74 1.69 17.48
N ILE A 14 27.03 1.81 17.11
CA ILE A 14 27.75 0.83 16.28
C ILE A 14 28.39 -0.32 17.06
N GLY A 15 28.38 -0.31 18.39
CA GLY A 15 29.12 -1.29 19.22
C GLY A 15 28.69 -2.76 19.03
N GLN A 16 27.52 -3.01 18.47
CA GLN A 16 26.99 -4.35 18.19
C GLN A 16 27.38 -4.88 16.79
N TYR A 17 28.08 -4.10 15.97
CA TYR A 17 28.51 -4.50 14.63
C TYR A 17 29.90 -5.15 14.67
N THR A 18 30.10 -6.23 13.90
CA THR A 18 31.39 -6.92 13.81
C THR A 18 32.52 -5.97 13.40
N ASN A 19 32.25 -5.08 12.44
CA ASN A 19 33.21 -4.12 11.89
C ASN A 19 32.79 -2.66 12.19
N ALA A 20 32.66 -2.30 13.48
CA ALA A 20 32.14 -1.00 13.91
C ALA A 20 32.85 0.22 13.29
N GLN A 21 34.19 0.22 13.21
CA GLN A 21 34.97 1.34 12.64
C GLN A 21 34.73 1.52 11.13
N LEU A 22 34.60 0.42 10.39
CA LEU A 22 34.31 0.45 8.97
C LEU A 22 32.90 0.99 8.72
N VAL A 23 31.91 0.50 9.49
CA VAL A 23 30.53 1.03 9.46
C VAL A 23 30.53 2.53 9.74
N TYR A 24 31.22 2.98 10.79
CA TYR A 24 31.31 4.40 11.14
C TYR A 24 31.82 5.24 9.97
N ASN A 25 32.97 4.87 9.40
CA ASN A 25 33.60 5.61 8.31
C ASN A 25 32.72 5.64 7.06
N HIS A 26 32.15 4.50 6.65
CA HIS A 26 31.33 4.42 5.44
C HIS A 26 30.02 5.20 5.58
N VAL A 27 29.39 5.14 6.76
CA VAL A 27 28.12 5.80 7.04
C VAL A 27 28.32 7.31 7.22
N ASP A 28 29.34 7.73 7.97
CA ASP A 28 29.66 9.16 8.14
C ASP A 28 30.00 9.81 6.80
N ASN A 29 30.80 9.14 5.97
CA ASN A 29 31.14 9.61 4.64
C ASN A 29 29.89 9.74 3.72
N ALA A 30 28.97 8.78 3.79
CA ALA A 30 27.70 8.84 3.06
C ALA A 30 26.80 10.00 3.51
N LEU A 31 26.71 10.26 4.82
CA LEU A 31 25.93 11.38 5.37
C LEU A 31 26.54 12.75 5.00
N GLN A 32 27.86 12.84 4.91
CA GLN A 32 28.55 14.06 4.44
C GLN A 32 28.31 14.31 2.94
N HIS A 33 28.27 13.26 2.11
CA HIS A 33 28.00 13.39 0.67
C HIS A 33 26.53 13.69 0.34
N LEU A 34 25.58 13.19 1.14
CA LEU A 34 24.15 13.40 0.94
C LEU A 34 23.47 13.96 2.21
N PRO A 35 23.33 15.29 2.33
CA PRO A 35 22.70 15.90 3.51
C PRO A 35 21.18 15.65 3.59
N THR A 36 20.57 15.14 2.51
CA THR A 36 19.16 14.71 2.47
C THR A 36 18.91 13.37 3.15
N LEU A 37 19.99 12.63 3.47
CA LEU A 37 19.92 11.38 4.22
C LEU A 37 20.16 11.63 5.71
N ARG A 38 19.47 10.85 6.52
CA ARG A 38 19.58 10.83 7.98
C ARG A 38 19.80 9.39 8.43
N ILE A 39 20.31 9.24 9.64
CA ILE A 39 20.52 7.94 10.25
C ILE A 39 19.63 7.77 11.47
N ARG A 40 19.16 6.53 11.66
CA ARG A 40 18.43 6.10 12.86
C ARG A 40 18.68 4.62 13.15
N SER A 41 18.37 4.20 14.37
CA SER A 41 18.23 2.78 14.72
C SER A 41 16.77 2.38 14.55
N ALA A 42 16.51 1.29 13.85
CA ALA A 42 15.15 0.80 13.61
C ALA A 42 15.11 -0.74 13.56
N VAL A 43 13.95 -1.31 13.86
CA VAL A 43 13.74 -2.76 13.79
C VAL A 43 13.52 -3.17 12.33
N TYR A 44 14.38 -4.03 11.83
CA TYR A 44 14.27 -4.68 10.54
C TYR A 44 13.67 -6.09 10.72
N THR A 45 12.76 -6.49 9.83
CA THR A 45 12.19 -7.84 9.81
C THR A 45 12.74 -8.57 8.59
N TYR A 46 13.43 -9.67 8.81
CA TYR A 46 13.96 -10.55 7.77
C TYR A 46 12.84 -11.40 7.14
N ASP A 47 13.13 -11.95 5.97
CA ASP A 47 12.20 -12.80 5.22
C ASP A 47 11.83 -14.09 5.97
N ASP A 48 12.65 -14.53 6.93
CA ASP A 48 12.40 -15.67 7.82
C ASP A 48 11.55 -15.32 9.06
N GLY A 49 11.09 -14.06 9.15
CA GLY A 49 10.28 -13.54 10.26
C GLY A 49 11.10 -13.08 11.47
N ARG A 50 12.43 -13.20 11.46
CA ARG A 50 13.26 -12.70 12.57
C ARG A 50 13.32 -11.18 12.54
N THR A 51 13.23 -10.56 13.70
CA THR A 51 13.37 -9.11 13.85
C THR A 51 14.71 -8.75 14.48
N MET A 52 15.39 -7.73 13.96
CA MET A 52 16.66 -7.26 14.51
C MET A 52 16.78 -5.74 14.48
N LEU A 53 17.37 -5.15 15.52
CA LEU A 53 17.69 -3.73 15.55
C LEU A 53 18.91 -3.44 14.67
N LEU A 54 18.70 -2.68 13.60
CA LEU A 54 19.72 -2.30 12.63
C LEU A 54 19.81 -0.77 12.50
N LEU A 55 20.97 -0.30 12.05
CA LEU A 55 21.15 1.04 11.53
C LEU A 55 20.45 1.15 10.17
N CYS A 56 19.65 2.20 10.03
CA CYS A 56 18.94 2.54 8.81
C CYS A 56 19.34 3.97 8.41
N ILE A 57 19.95 4.09 7.24
CA ILE A 57 20.11 5.38 6.56
C ILE A 57 18.84 5.60 5.76
N HIS A 58 18.12 6.69 6.00
CA HIS A 58 16.85 6.98 5.34
C HIS A 58 16.78 8.43 4.91
N GLY A 59 16.01 8.70 3.87
CA GLY A 59 15.80 10.06 3.39
C GLY A 59 15.49 10.10 1.91
N LEU A 60 15.82 11.22 1.28
CA LEU A 60 15.53 11.46 -0.13
C LEU A 60 16.80 11.34 -0.96
N LEU A 61 16.75 10.55 -2.03
CA LEU A 61 17.81 10.38 -3.02
C LEU A 61 17.51 11.26 -4.24
N PRO A 62 18.26 12.34 -4.50
CA PRO A 62 18.13 13.14 -5.71
C PRO A 62 18.63 12.36 -6.92
N ILE A 63 17.82 12.27 -7.98
CA ILE A 63 18.12 11.62 -9.25
C ILE A 63 17.78 12.55 -10.42
N LYS A 64 18.44 12.37 -11.57
CA LYS A 64 18.09 13.07 -12.81
C LYS A 64 17.48 12.09 -13.79
N PHE A 65 16.22 12.32 -14.18
CA PHE A 65 15.51 11.50 -15.16
C PHE A 65 14.89 12.40 -16.24
N LYS A 66 15.23 12.14 -17.51
CA LYS A 66 14.75 12.90 -18.67
C LYS A 66 14.91 14.43 -18.52
N GLY A 67 16.04 14.87 -17.96
CA GLY A 67 16.37 16.29 -17.78
C GLY A 67 15.76 16.94 -16.53
N ASN A 68 14.85 16.28 -15.81
CA ASN A 68 14.26 16.77 -14.56
C ASN A 68 14.89 16.08 -13.34
N GLU A 69 14.94 16.80 -12.22
CA GLU A 69 15.41 16.27 -10.95
C GLU A 69 14.25 15.77 -10.09
N TYR A 70 14.38 14.56 -9.57
CA TYR A 70 13.38 13.91 -8.70
C TYR A 70 14.03 13.44 -7.41
N ASN A 71 13.26 13.46 -6.33
CA ASN A 71 13.70 13.03 -5.00
C ASN A 71 13.01 11.73 -4.62
N ILE A 72 13.73 10.62 -4.68
CA ILE A 72 13.19 9.28 -4.40
C ILE A 72 13.43 8.92 -2.94
N PRO A 73 12.38 8.64 -2.14
CA PRO A 73 12.58 8.23 -0.76
C PRO A 73 13.14 6.81 -0.67
N ILE A 74 14.22 6.63 0.09
CA ILE A 74 14.92 5.36 0.24
C ILE A 74 15.24 5.05 1.70
N ASN A 75 15.35 3.75 2.01
CA ASN A 75 15.93 3.22 3.23
C ASN A 75 17.07 2.27 2.86
N ILE A 76 18.24 2.47 3.45
CA ILE A 76 19.41 1.60 3.33
C ILE A 76 19.69 1.02 4.72
N TRP A 77 19.48 -0.27 4.87
CA TRP A 77 19.71 -1.01 6.10
C TRP A 77 21.11 -1.61 6.11
N ILE A 78 21.83 -1.41 7.21
CA ILE A 78 23.19 -1.92 7.38
C ILE A 78 23.12 -3.20 8.23
N PRO A 79 23.38 -4.39 7.65
CA PRO A 79 23.36 -5.67 8.38
C PRO A 79 24.52 -5.76 9.39
N LYS A 80 24.38 -6.60 10.42
CA LYS A 80 25.43 -6.74 11.46
C LYS A 80 26.75 -7.28 10.92
N GLY A 81 26.68 -8.15 9.90
CA GLY A 81 27.82 -8.67 9.13
C GLY A 81 28.32 -7.74 8.01
N TYR A 82 28.16 -6.42 8.15
CA TYR A 82 28.59 -5.45 7.13
C TYR A 82 30.07 -5.63 6.74
N ALA A 83 30.31 -5.61 5.42
CA ALA A 83 31.53 -6.02 4.68
C ALA A 83 31.53 -7.46 4.14
N GLU A 84 30.80 -8.38 4.77
CA GLU A 84 30.52 -9.72 4.23
C GLU A 84 29.12 -9.77 3.61
N GLU A 85 28.16 -9.16 4.30
CA GLU A 85 26.79 -8.98 3.83
C GLU A 85 26.60 -7.55 3.27
N PRO A 86 26.01 -7.41 2.07
CA PRO A 86 25.76 -6.10 1.47
C PRO A 86 24.60 -5.37 2.18
N PRO A 87 24.56 -4.03 2.15
CA PRO A 87 23.40 -3.26 2.57
C PRO A 87 22.11 -3.66 1.87
N ILE A 88 21.00 -3.62 2.59
CA ILE A 88 19.68 -3.92 2.06
C ILE A 88 18.96 -2.61 1.76
N VAL A 89 18.58 -2.40 0.50
CA VAL A 89 17.99 -1.12 0.05
C VAL A 89 16.51 -1.31 -0.26
N TYR A 90 15.70 -0.36 0.18
CA TYR A 90 14.28 -0.25 -0.15
C TYR A 90 13.96 1.14 -0.68
N VAL A 91 13.06 1.19 -1.65
CA VAL A 91 12.38 2.40 -2.07
C VAL A 91 11.07 2.50 -1.29
N VAL A 92 10.83 3.66 -0.69
CA VAL A 92 9.69 3.88 0.20
C VAL A 92 8.73 4.87 -0.47
N PRO A 93 7.70 4.43 -1.19
CA PRO A 93 6.76 5.34 -1.84
C PRO A 93 5.99 6.18 -0.80
N THR A 94 5.77 7.46 -1.10
CA THR A 94 4.81 8.29 -0.34
C THR A 94 3.36 7.97 -0.74
N SER A 95 2.38 8.61 -0.09
CA SER A 95 0.95 8.44 -0.39
C SER A 95 0.60 8.66 -1.86
N ASP A 96 1.36 9.51 -2.55
CA ASP A 96 1.13 9.91 -3.94
C ASP A 96 2.01 9.15 -4.95
N MET A 97 2.77 8.16 -4.48
CA MET A 97 3.69 7.37 -5.31
C MET A 97 3.27 5.89 -5.34
N LEU A 98 3.68 5.21 -6.40
CA LEU A 98 3.58 3.75 -6.54
C LEU A 98 4.95 3.20 -6.94
N VAL A 99 5.29 2.03 -6.40
CA VAL A 99 6.50 1.30 -6.80
C VAL A 99 6.33 0.81 -8.22
N LYS A 100 7.35 1.05 -9.05
CA LYS A 100 7.48 0.47 -10.38
C LYS A 100 8.29 -0.81 -10.26
N VAL A 101 7.62 -1.95 -10.33
CA VAL A 101 8.29 -3.25 -10.36
C VAL A 101 9.04 -3.38 -11.69
N GLY A 102 10.28 -3.85 -11.62
CA GLY A 102 11.14 -3.98 -12.79
C GLY A 102 12.36 -4.84 -12.49
N LYS A 103 13.37 -4.78 -13.36
CA LYS A 103 14.60 -5.57 -13.19
C LYS A 103 15.35 -5.25 -11.90
N THR A 104 15.20 -4.04 -11.38
CA THR A 104 15.99 -3.53 -10.25
C THR A 104 15.19 -3.45 -8.95
N VAL A 105 13.86 -3.50 -9.01
CA VAL A 105 13.00 -3.31 -7.82
C VAL A 105 11.85 -4.30 -7.84
N ASP A 106 11.65 -4.99 -6.72
CA ASP A 106 10.55 -5.93 -6.51
C ASP A 106 9.27 -5.23 -5.98
N HIS A 107 8.15 -5.95 -5.92
CA HIS A 107 6.85 -5.52 -5.42
C HIS A 107 6.90 -4.94 -3.99
N SER A 108 7.80 -5.46 -3.16
CA SER A 108 8.07 -4.95 -1.81
C SER A 108 8.76 -3.57 -1.78
N GLY A 109 9.24 -3.09 -2.93
CA GLY A 109 10.12 -1.93 -3.02
C GLY A 109 11.58 -2.26 -2.71
N ARG A 110 11.92 -3.53 -2.44
CA ARG A 110 13.32 -3.97 -2.26
C ARG A 110 14.07 -3.81 -3.57
N VAL A 111 15.23 -3.18 -3.49
CA VAL A 111 16.09 -2.96 -4.65
C VAL A 111 17.07 -4.12 -4.77
N ASP A 112 16.95 -4.88 -5.86
CA ASP A 112 17.92 -5.89 -6.23
C ASP A 112 18.84 -5.31 -7.30
N VAL A 113 20.01 -4.84 -6.87
CA VAL A 113 21.01 -4.31 -7.79
C VAL A 113 22.08 -5.38 -7.97
N GLU A 114 22.65 -5.49 -9.15
CA GLU A 114 23.87 -6.30 -9.36
C GLU A 114 25.03 -5.91 -8.40
N TRP A 115 24.93 -4.73 -7.77
CA TRP A 115 25.77 -4.30 -6.66
C TRP A 115 25.49 -5.08 -5.35
N THR A 116 24.24 -5.37 -4.98
CA THR A 116 23.90 -6.28 -3.87
C THR A 116 24.26 -7.73 -4.19
N ALA A 117 24.29 -8.11 -5.47
CA ALA A 117 24.73 -9.44 -5.92
C ALA A 117 26.26 -9.61 -6.01
N ARG A 118 27.05 -8.53 -5.84
CA ARG A 118 28.52 -8.58 -5.90
C ARG A 118 29.09 -9.05 -4.57
N SER A 119 28.98 -10.34 -4.26
CA SER A 119 29.57 -10.95 -3.06
C SER A 119 31.07 -11.25 -3.23
N GLY A 120 31.88 -11.00 -2.20
CA GLY A 120 33.31 -11.34 -2.16
C GLY A 120 34.26 -10.16 -2.00
N GLU A 121 35.49 -10.29 -2.52
CA GLU A 121 36.61 -9.35 -2.28
C GLU A 121 36.36 -7.92 -2.77
N LYS A 122 35.51 -7.75 -3.80
CA LYS A 122 35.06 -6.44 -4.28
C LYS A 122 34.00 -5.78 -3.39
N ALA A 123 33.24 -6.55 -2.60
CA ALA A 123 32.28 -6.02 -1.63
C ALA A 123 33.00 -5.31 -0.47
N ARG A 124 34.14 -5.88 -0.03
CA ARG A 124 35.01 -5.28 1.01
C ARG A 124 35.57 -3.91 0.62
N GLN A 125 35.71 -3.65 -0.68
CA GLN A 125 36.20 -2.38 -1.22
C GLN A 125 35.08 -1.40 -1.61
N SER A 126 33.83 -1.84 -1.61
CA SER A 126 32.70 -1.02 -2.03
C SER A 126 32.18 -0.20 -0.84
N THR A 127 32.07 1.13 -1.01
CA THR A 127 31.59 2.02 0.05
C THR A 127 30.08 2.27 -0.05
N THR A 128 29.46 2.75 1.04
CA THR A 128 28.06 3.19 1.02
C THR A 128 27.84 4.35 0.04
N VAL A 129 28.86 5.17 -0.22
CA VAL A 129 28.80 6.26 -1.20
C VAL A 129 28.71 5.72 -2.63
N ASP A 130 29.49 4.66 -2.94
CA ASP A 130 29.44 4.02 -4.25
C ASP A 130 28.07 3.40 -4.53
N LEU A 131 27.44 2.80 -3.51
CA LEU A 131 26.06 2.34 -3.59
C LEU A 131 25.11 3.48 -3.96
N ILE A 132 25.18 4.60 -3.24
CA ILE A 132 24.31 5.76 -3.47
C ILE A 132 24.49 6.30 -4.89
N ASN A 133 25.74 6.40 -5.38
CA ASN A 133 26.03 6.86 -6.73
C ASN A 133 25.50 5.88 -7.79
N ASN A 134 25.66 4.57 -7.58
CA ASN A 134 25.13 3.56 -8.48
C ASN A 134 23.59 3.58 -8.53
N LEU A 135 22.93 3.75 -7.37
CA LEU A 135 21.48 3.91 -7.31
C LEU A 135 21.01 5.15 -8.08
N ARG A 136 21.73 6.29 -7.96
CA ARG A 136 21.42 7.51 -8.72
C ARG A 136 21.49 7.30 -10.22
N GLU A 137 22.53 6.61 -10.69
CA GLU A 137 22.71 6.32 -12.11
C GLU A 137 21.60 5.39 -12.62
N ARG A 138 21.34 4.28 -11.93
CA ARG A 138 20.30 3.32 -12.31
C ARG A 138 18.91 3.92 -12.30
N PHE A 139 18.53 4.63 -11.24
CA PHE A 139 17.23 5.29 -11.14
C PHE A 139 17.10 6.48 -12.10
N GLY A 140 18.21 7.08 -12.52
CA GLY A 140 18.22 8.09 -13.58
C GLY A 140 17.91 7.54 -14.97
N VAL A 141 18.14 6.24 -15.20
CA VAL A 141 17.73 5.54 -16.43
C VAL A 141 16.31 4.99 -16.30
N ASP A 142 16.02 4.29 -15.20
CA ASP A 142 14.70 3.70 -14.94
C ASP A 142 14.22 4.01 -13.51
N PRO A 143 13.35 5.02 -13.33
CA PRO A 143 12.88 5.42 -12.01
C PRO A 143 12.06 4.32 -11.32
N PRO A 144 12.34 4.01 -10.04
CA PRO A 144 11.71 2.90 -9.32
C PRO A 144 10.31 3.24 -8.78
N VAL A 145 9.87 4.50 -8.93
CA VAL A 145 8.54 4.96 -8.52
C VAL A 145 7.95 5.89 -9.58
N TYR A 146 6.63 5.92 -9.64
CA TYR A 146 5.87 6.89 -10.43
C TYR A 146 4.78 7.54 -9.59
N ALA A 147 4.40 8.76 -9.97
CA ALA A 147 3.33 9.49 -9.29
C ALA A 147 1.96 8.90 -9.67
N LYS A 148 1.05 8.82 -8.70
CA LYS A 148 -0.35 8.46 -8.94
C LYS A 148 -1.01 9.52 -9.83
N PRO A 149 -1.83 9.13 -10.83
CA PRO A 149 -2.60 10.08 -11.60
C PRO A 149 -3.56 10.84 -10.68
N ARG A 150 -3.43 12.18 -10.62
CA ARG A 150 -4.41 13.02 -9.92
C ARG A 150 -5.66 13.14 -10.79
N PRO A 151 -6.86 12.81 -10.30
CA PRO A 151 -8.09 13.10 -11.03
C PRO A 151 -8.19 14.61 -11.23
N LYS A 152 -8.33 15.04 -12.49
CA LYS A 152 -8.48 16.47 -12.84
C LYS A 152 -9.78 17.00 -12.22
N SER A 153 -9.68 17.75 -11.12
CA SER A 153 -10.75 18.66 -10.71
C SER A 153 -10.84 19.80 -11.72
N THR A 154 -11.98 19.91 -12.40
CA THR A 154 -12.33 21.05 -13.26
C THR A 154 -12.23 22.36 -12.48
N PRO A 155 -11.42 23.35 -12.90
CA PRO A 155 -11.44 24.66 -12.27
C PRO A 155 -12.72 25.40 -12.69
N THR A 156 -13.55 25.72 -11.70
CA THR A 156 -14.65 26.68 -11.84
C THR A 156 -14.03 28.07 -11.99
N SER A 157 -14.17 28.67 -13.16
CA SER A 157 -13.69 30.03 -13.40
C SER A 157 -14.73 31.03 -12.86
N THR A 158 -14.37 31.73 -11.80
CA THR A 158 -15.07 32.94 -11.33
C THR A 158 -14.64 34.11 -12.21
N HIS A 159 -15.46 34.50 -13.18
CA HIS A 159 -15.32 35.78 -13.88
C HIS A 159 -16.48 36.71 -13.51
N THR A 160 -16.11 37.82 -12.87
CA THR A 160 -16.89 39.02 -12.66
C THR A 160 -17.13 39.75 -13.99
N THR A 161 -18.39 40.08 -14.28
CA THR A 161 -18.82 41.01 -15.34
C THR A 161 -18.67 42.47 -14.90
N PRO A 162 -18.51 43.45 -15.82
CA PRO A 162 -19.71 44.17 -16.33
C PRO A 162 -19.71 44.66 -17.81
N ALA A 163 -20.93 44.73 -18.37
CA ALA A 163 -21.51 45.70 -19.33
C ALA A 163 -21.24 45.66 -20.87
N THR A 164 -22.26 45.14 -21.62
CA THR A 164 -23.03 45.65 -22.83
C THR A 164 -22.38 46.43 -24.03
N PRO A 165 -23.01 46.53 -25.25
CA PRO A 165 -24.04 45.71 -25.95
C PRO A 165 -23.87 45.47 -27.51
N THR A 166 -24.42 44.35 -28.05
CA THR A 166 -25.06 44.08 -29.40
C THR A 166 -24.30 44.23 -30.77
N PRO A 167 -24.80 43.74 -31.95
CA PRO A 167 -25.22 42.39 -32.44
C PRO A 167 -24.59 42.04 -33.85
N PRO A 168 -25.19 41.27 -34.80
CA PRO A 168 -25.33 39.80 -34.97
C PRO A 168 -24.73 39.21 -36.29
N ARG A 169 -24.63 37.86 -36.42
CA ARG A 169 -24.79 37.03 -37.66
C ARG A 169 -24.39 35.56 -37.38
N THR A 170 -25.31 34.60 -37.36
CA THR A 170 -25.85 33.73 -38.44
C THR A 170 -24.89 32.70 -39.07
N THR A 171 -25.50 31.53 -39.31
CA THR A 171 -25.22 30.45 -40.29
C THR A 171 -24.24 29.33 -39.89
N THR A 172 -24.75 28.12 -39.61
CA THR A 172 -24.92 26.92 -40.51
C THR A 172 -23.56 26.21 -40.70
N THR A 173 -23.34 24.92 -40.43
CA THR A 173 -23.82 23.75 -41.17
C THR A 173 -23.14 22.49 -40.61
N THR A 174 -23.92 21.43 -40.33
CA THR A 174 -23.74 20.00 -40.69
C THR A 174 -22.29 19.47 -40.82
N GLN A 175 -21.88 18.37 -40.19
CA GLN A 175 -22.26 16.99 -40.59
C GLN A 175 -21.88 15.95 -39.52
N SER A 176 -22.80 15.01 -39.35
CA SER A 176 -22.60 13.66 -38.83
C SER A 176 -21.89 12.78 -39.86
N ILE A 177 -21.06 11.84 -39.40
CA ILE A 177 -21.06 10.41 -39.80
C ILE A 177 -20.16 9.62 -38.82
N THR A 178 -20.85 8.72 -38.12
CA THR A 178 -20.50 7.35 -37.69
C THR A 178 -19.09 6.81 -38.03
N SER A 179 -18.38 6.37 -36.99
CA SER A 179 -17.36 5.31 -37.09
C SER A 179 -17.65 4.24 -36.03
N ILE A 180 -17.67 3.01 -36.51
CA ILE A 180 -18.11 1.79 -35.85
C ILE A 180 -16.84 1.10 -35.36
N ARG A 181 -16.66 0.95 -34.05
CA ARG A 181 -15.64 0.06 -33.50
C ARG A 181 -16.23 -0.73 -32.33
N ALA A 182 -16.27 -2.05 -32.52
CA ALA A 182 -16.81 -3.03 -31.61
C ALA A 182 -16.08 -3.03 -30.26
N THR A 183 -16.84 -2.83 -29.19
CA THR A 183 -16.48 -3.08 -27.80
C THR A 183 -17.22 -4.33 -27.32
N PRO A 184 -16.64 -5.16 -26.44
CA PRO A 184 -17.37 -6.26 -25.80
C PRO A 184 -18.42 -5.70 -24.82
N PRO A 185 -19.57 -6.37 -24.63
CA PRO A 185 -20.65 -5.84 -23.81
C PRO A 185 -20.32 -5.92 -22.31
N PRO A 186 -20.84 -4.97 -21.50
CA PRO A 186 -20.71 -5.04 -20.03
C PRO A 186 -21.62 -6.13 -19.43
N PRO A 187 -21.25 -6.72 -18.28
CA PRO A 187 -22.07 -7.70 -17.59
C PRO A 187 -23.36 -7.08 -17.00
N PRO A 188 -24.45 -7.87 -16.87
CA PRO A 188 -25.74 -7.37 -16.40
C PRO A 188 -25.73 -7.09 -14.87
N PRO A 189 -26.61 -6.17 -14.40
CA PRO A 189 -26.77 -5.88 -12.97
C PRO A 189 -27.44 -7.05 -12.21
N PRO A 190 -27.15 -7.22 -10.90
CA PRO A 190 -27.77 -8.26 -10.08
C PRO A 190 -29.27 -8.01 -9.86
N PRO A 191 -30.07 -9.07 -9.65
CA PRO A 191 -31.52 -8.95 -9.51
C PRO A 191 -31.93 -8.35 -8.15
N PRO A 192 -33.07 -7.64 -8.07
CA PRO A 192 -33.61 -7.14 -6.81
C PRO A 192 -34.14 -8.29 -5.93
N PRO A 193 -34.12 -8.15 -4.59
CA PRO A 193 -34.65 -9.16 -3.69
C PRO A 193 -36.18 -9.35 -3.86
N PRO A 194 -36.70 -10.57 -3.64
CA PRO A 194 -38.11 -10.88 -3.90
C PRO A 194 -39.04 -10.15 -2.93
N GLN A 195 -40.01 -9.43 -3.50
CA GLN A 195 -41.16 -8.88 -2.79
C GLN A 195 -42.09 -10.02 -2.35
N SER A 196 -42.15 -10.27 -1.05
CA SER A 196 -43.18 -11.12 -0.46
C SER A 196 -44.52 -10.39 -0.40
N ARG A 197 -45.55 -11.12 -0.81
CA ARG A 197 -46.95 -10.72 -1.00
C ARG A 197 -47.57 -10.09 0.26
N ARG A 198 -48.24 -8.95 0.07
CA ARG A 198 -49.24 -8.40 0.98
C ARG A 198 -50.47 -9.33 1.01
N ILE A 199 -50.77 -9.90 2.18
CA ILE A 199 -52.10 -10.40 2.54
C ILE A 199 -52.60 -9.53 3.70
N HIS A 200 -53.89 -9.17 3.65
CA HIS A 200 -54.57 -8.24 4.54
C HIS A 200 -54.83 -8.87 5.93
N GLN A 201 -54.63 -8.05 6.98
CA GLN A 201 -55.35 -7.93 8.29
C GLN A 201 -55.85 -9.19 9.04
N PRO A 202 -55.73 -9.24 10.39
CA PRO A 202 -56.34 -8.24 11.28
C PRO A 202 -55.37 -7.62 12.30
N GLN A 203 -55.77 -6.42 12.74
CA GLN A 203 -55.04 -5.50 13.61
C GLN A 203 -55.02 -5.96 15.08
N PRO A 204 -53.83 -6.00 15.72
CA PRO A 204 -53.72 -5.78 17.15
C PRO A 204 -52.88 -4.52 17.42
N GLN A 205 -53.48 -3.62 18.20
CA GLN A 205 -52.97 -2.44 18.90
C GLN A 205 -51.49 -2.05 18.73
N GLN A 206 -51.29 -0.79 18.30
CA GLN A 206 -50.01 -0.08 18.37
C GLN A 206 -49.42 -0.14 19.79
N PRO A 207 -48.11 -0.41 19.97
CA PRO A 207 -47.44 -0.11 21.21
C PRO A 207 -47.26 1.41 21.30
N HIS A 208 -47.89 2.00 22.31
CA HIS A 208 -47.68 3.38 22.72
C HIS A 208 -46.18 3.67 22.96
N PRO A 209 -45.72 4.91 22.73
CA PRO A 209 -44.43 5.34 23.24
C PRO A 209 -44.42 5.20 24.78
N PRO A 210 -43.29 4.78 25.39
CA PRO A 210 -43.21 4.64 26.84
C PRO A 210 -43.47 6.01 27.51
N PRO A 211 -44.18 6.03 28.65
CA PRO A 211 -44.43 7.27 29.37
C PRO A 211 -43.12 7.87 29.88
N PRO A 212 -43.03 9.21 29.98
CA PRO A 212 -41.88 9.85 30.60
C PRO A 212 -41.74 9.42 32.07
N PRO A 213 -40.51 9.29 32.59
CA PRO A 213 -40.29 8.96 34.00
C PRO A 213 -40.92 10.03 34.90
N PRO A 214 -41.41 9.65 36.09
CA PRO A 214 -42.02 10.60 37.02
C PRO A 214 -41.01 11.68 37.44
N PRO A 215 -41.46 12.93 37.68
CA PRO A 215 -40.59 13.98 38.18
C PRO A 215 -40.02 13.57 39.55
N PRO A 216 -38.77 13.96 39.87
CA PRO A 216 -38.19 13.73 41.19
C PRO A 216 -39.02 14.43 42.28
N PRO A 217 -39.08 13.87 43.50
CA PRO A 217 -39.80 14.49 44.60
C PRO A 217 -39.22 15.89 44.91
N PRO A 218 -40.07 16.84 45.35
CA PRO A 218 -39.60 18.17 45.72
C PRO A 218 -38.57 18.09 46.86
N PRO A 219 -37.59 19.01 46.87
CA PRO A 219 -36.59 19.07 47.94
C PRO A 219 -37.28 19.28 49.30
N PRO A 220 -36.73 18.72 50.39
CA PRO A 220 -37.23 18.98 51.73
C PRO A 220 -37.17 20.48 52.04
N PRO A 221 -38.12 21.01 52.82
CA PRO A 221 -38.11 22.42 53.22
C PRO A 221 -36.82 22.76 53.97
N PRO A 222 -36.32 24.00 53.86
CA PRO A 222 -35.14 24.43 54.59
C PRO A 222 -35.37 24.26 56.10
N PRO A 223 -34.35 23.90 56.89
CA PRO A 223 -34.49 23.84 58.33
C PRO A 223 -34.95 25.22 58.82
N LEU A 224 -36.08 25.22 59.53
CA LEU A 224 -36.58 26.36 60.28
C LEU A 224 -35.42 26.92 61.11
N SER A 225 -35.13 28.21 60.93
CA SER A 225 -34.21 28.94 61.79
C SER A 225 -34.71 28.82 63.22
N ILE A 226 -34.06 27.96 64.00
CA ILE A 226 -34.20 27.92 65.45
C ILE A 226 -33.49 29.18 65.96
N PRO A 227 -34.21 30.17 66.52
CA PRO A 227 -33.55 31.22 67.28
C PRO A 227 -32.84 30.55 68.46
N PRO A 228 -31.61 30.98 68.82
CA PRO A 228 -30.85 30.31 69.88
C PRO A 228 -31.68 30.29 71.17
N LEU A 229 -31.80 29.10 71.75
CA LEU A 229 -32.36 28.90 73.09
C LEU A 229 -31.58 29.76 74.09
N ASN A 230 -32.20 30.83 74.57
CA ASN A 230 -31.78 31.51 75.78
C ASN A 230 -32.15 30.60 76.97
N ILE A 231 -31.22 29.73 77.35
CA ILE A 231 -31.28 28.98 78.61
C ILE A 231 -30.82 29.93 79.72
N LEU A 232 -31.70 30.81 80.15
CA LEU A 232 -31.76 31.33 81.52
C LEU A 232 -32.99 32.23 81.63
N ASP A 233 -34.12 31.65 82.00
CA ASP A 233 -35.20 32.42 82.61
C ASP A 233 -35.78 31.56 83.74
N SER A 234 -35.43 31.93 84.96
CA SER A 234 -36.03 31.40 86.18
C SER A 234 -36.77 32.56 86.83
N ASP A 235 -38.07 32.33 86.97
CA ASP A 235 -39.11 33.24 87.43
C ASP A 235 -39.12 33.27 88.99
N GLU A 236 -38.81 34.42 89.63
CA GLU A 236 -39.15 34.76 91.03
C GLU A 236 -38.94 36.30 91.29
N PRO A 237 -39.68 37.04 92.18
CA PRO A 237 -40.36 38.30 91.86
C PRO A 237 -39.60 39.56 92.34
N PRO A 238 -40.13 40.79 92.13
CA PRO A 238 -39.29 41.98 92.03
C PRO A 238 -39.00 42.64 93.40
N LEU A 239 -37.74 43.03 93.62
CA LEU A 239 -37.37 44.14 94.49
C LEU A 239 -36.61 45.21 93.69
N PRO A 240 -36.87 46.51 93.95
CA PRO A 240 -36.36 47.60 93.13
C PRO A 240 -34.95 47.98 93.60
N THR A 241 -33.94 47.58 92.84
CA THR A 241 -32.59 48.12 93.03
C THR A 241 -32.03 48.55 91.69
N VAL A 242 -31.88 49.86 91.54
CA VAL A 242 -31.26 50.55 90.42
C VAL A 242 -29.85 49.98 90.21
N ALA A 243 -29.72 49.08 89.22
CA ALA A 243 -28.42 48.61 88.75
C ALA A 243 -28.35 48.86 87.25
N ALA A 244 -27.50 49.81 86.86
CA ALA A 244 -27.20 50.13 85.48
C ALA A 244 -26.97 48.83 84.67
N VAL A 245 -27.76 48.64 83.61
CA VAL A 245 -27.55 47.57 82.62
C VAL A 245 -26.21 47.86 81.96
N ARG A 246 -25.14 47.28 82.51
CA ARG A 246 -23.85 47.30 81.85
C ARG A 246 -24.01 46.51 80.55
N PRO A 247 -23.57 47.05 79.39
CA PRO A 247 -23.56 46.29 78.15
C PRO A 247 -22.80 44.97 78.38
N PRO A 248 -23.23 43.85 77.78
CA PRO A 248 -22.54 42.58 77.93
C PRO A 248 -21.07 42.79 77.56
N ARG A 249 -20.17 42.28 78.40
CA ARG A 249 -18.72 42.41 78.16
C ARG A 249 -18.45 41.93 76.73
N PRO A 250 -17.74 42.73 75.89
CA PRO A 250 -17.44 42.30 74.54
C PRO A 250 -16.66 40.98 74.62
N PRO A 251 -17.02 39.97 73.81
CA PRO A 251 -16.30 38.71 73.77
C PRO A 251 -14.82 38.96 73.48
N ASN A 252 -13.96 38.20 74.15
CA ASN A 252 -12.52 38.37 74.03
C ASN A 252 -12.12 38.28 72.54
N PRO A 253 -11.56 39.35 71.94
CA PRO A 253 -11.28 39.41 70.50
C PRO A 253 -10.27 38.35 70.06
N TYR A 254 -9.40 37.92 70.99
CA TYR A 254 -8.43 36.86 70.74
C TYR A 254 -9.07 35.48 70.57
N LEU A 255 -10.15 35.20 71.30
CA LEU A 255 -10.89 33.93 71.18
C LEU A 255 -11.64 33.89 69.83
N LEU A 256 -12.23 35.03 69.43
CA LEU A 256 -12.93 35.14 68.14
C LEU A 256 -11.98 34.99 66.95
N SER A 257 -10.78 35.58 66.98
CA SER A 257 -9.80 35.40 65.91
C SER A 257 -9.27 33.98 65.85
N LEU A 258 -9.09 33.31 67.00
CA LEU A 258 -8.68 31.91 67.06
C LEU A 258 -9.77 30.98 66.52
N HIS A 259 -11.04 31.22 66.87
CA HIS A 259 -12.19 30.51 66.29
C HIS A 259 -12.29 30.73 64.79
N ALA A 260 -12.14 31.95 64.30
CA ALA A 260 -12.16 32.25 62.88
C ALA A 260 -11.02 31.52 62.13
N SER A 261 -9.81 31.51 62.70
CA SER A 261 -8.65 30.83 62.12
C SER A 261 -8.80 29.31 62.11
N LEU A 262 -9.34 28.71 63.19
CA LEU A 262 -9.67 27.28 63.21
C LEU A 262 -10.76 26.93 62.20
N HIS A 263 -11.79 27.76 62.10
CA HIS A 263 -12.88 27.56 61.16
C HIS A 263 -12.39 27.67 59.71
N GLU A 264 -11.50 28.62 59.41
CA GLU A 264 -10.84 28.75 58.11
C GLU A 264 -9.97 27.53 57.78
N LYS A 265 -9.18 27.03 58.73
CA LYS A 265 -8.37 25.80 58.55
C LYS A 265 -9.23 24.55 58.33
N LEU A 266 -10.31 24.40 59.09
CA LEU A 266 -11.26 23.29 58.91
C LEU A 266 -11.99 23.40 57.57
N THR A 267 -12.45 24.59 57.20
CA THR A 267 -13.16 24.82 55.94
C THR A 267 -12.26 24.57 54.74
N SER A 268 -11.02 25.07 54.78
CA SER A 268 -10.03 24.83 53.72
C SER A 268 -9.66 23.35 53.62
N SER A 269 -9.44 22.66 54.74
CA SER A 269 -9.16 21.21 54.75
C SER A 269 -10.34 20.37 54.26
N LEU A 270 -11.57 20.75 54.60
CA LEU A 270 -12.78 20.08 54.11
C LEU A 270 -12.95 20.33 52.61
N SER A 271 -12.76 21.56 52.14
CA SER A 271 -12.86 21.93 50.73
C SER A 271 -11.81 21.23 49.85
N SER A 272 -10.58 21.07 50.37
CA SER A 272 -9.52 20.34 49.65
C SER A 272 -9.81 18.84 49.58
N LEU A 273 -10.30 18.24 50.67
CA LEU A 273 -10.70 16.84 50.70
C LEU A 273 -11.92 16.57 49.79
N GLN A 274 -12.88 17.48 49.78
CA GLN A 274 -14.06 17.38 48.89
C GLN A 274 -13.65 17.49 47.42
N THR A 275 -12.74 18.42 47.09
CA THR A 275 -12.19 18.54 45.73
C THR A 275 -11.43 17.27 45.33
N SER A 276 -10.62 16.72 46.23
CA SER A 276 -9.88 15.46 45.99
C SER A 276 -10.83 14.29 45.73
N LEU A 277 -11.89 14.15 46.54
CA LEU A 277 -12.88 13.08 46.37
C LEU A 277 -13.68 13.23 45.08
N SER A 278 -14.00 14.47 44.66
CA SER A 278 -14.67 14.70 43.38
C SER A 278 -13.77 14.34 42.19
N ASP A 279 -12.48 14.68 42.25
CA ASP A 279 -11.52 14.35 41.19
C ASP A 279 -11.32 12.83 41.09
N ASP A 280 -11.19 12.14 42.23
CA ASP A 280 -11.10 10.68 42.26
C ASP A 280 -12.38 10.02 41.71
N ALA A 281 -13.57 10.56 42.02
CA ALA A 281 -14.83 10.05 41.50
C ALA A 281 -14.93 10.20 39.98
N ASP A 282 -14.52 11.33 39.43
CA ASP A 282 -14.54 11.59 37.98
C ASP A 282 -13.48 10.76 37.25
N ARG A 283 -12.31 10.57 37.87
CA ARG A 283 -11.28 9.64 37.38
C ARG A 283 -11.80 8.21 37.32
N LEU A 284 -12.47 7.73 38.38
CA LEU A 284 -13.05 6.39 38.40
C LEU A 284 -14.16 6.21 37.35
N ARG A 285 -15.02 7.23 37.15
CA ARG A 285 -16.04 7.19 36.08
C ARG A 285 -15.41 7.10 34.69
N THR A 286 -14.31 7.82 34.46
CA THR A 286 -13.58 7.78 33.19
C THR A 286 -12.95 6.41 32.96
N ILE A 287 -12.35 5.82 33.99
CA ILE A 287 -11.80 4.45 33.91
C ILE A 287 -12.91 3.43 33.65
N GLN A 288 -14.05 3.57 34.34
CA GLN A 288 -15.20 2.70 34.14
C GLN A 288 -15.74 2.79 32.71
N SER A 289 -15.88 4.00 32.15
CA SER A 289 -16.36 4.17 30.77
C SER A 289 -15.38 3.56 29.76
N GLN A 290 -14.08 3.74 29.97
CA GLN A 290 -13.04 3.11 29.14
C GLN A 290 -13.10 1.58 29.23
N LEU A 291 -13.20 1.01 30.45
CA LEU A 291 -13.31 -0.43 30.65
C LEU A 291 -14.58 -1.02 30.04
N LEU A 292 -15.70 -0.29 30.07
CA LEU A 292 -16.94 -0.74 29.44
C LEU A 292 -16.88 -0.64 27.90
N SER A 293 -16.11 0.30 27.36
CA SER A 293 -15.93 0.45 25.90
C SER A 293 -14.94 -0.57 25.30
N GLY A 294 -14.04 -1.13 26.11
CA GLY A 294 -13.03 -2.08 25.66
C GLY A 294 -13.58 -3.39 25.09
N PRO A 295 -14.44 -4.14 25.81
CA PRO A 295 -15.00 -5.42 25.36
C PRO A 295 -15.69 -5.37 23.98
N PRO A 296 -16.58 -4.41 23.67
CA PRO A 296 -17.18 -4.34 22.35
C PRO A 296 -16.14 -4.01 21.27
N ALA A 297 -15.19 -3.10 21.53
CA ALA A 297 -14.12 -2.77 20.57
C ALA A 297 -13.21 -3.98 20.26
N ILE A 298 -12.88 -4.79 21.28
CA ILE A 298 -12.12 -6.04 21.09
C ILE A 298 -12.95 -7.06 20.32
N GLY A 299 -14.24 -7.18 20.59
CA GLY A 299 -15.15 -8.07 19.86
C GLY A 299 -15.27 -7.72 18.38
N ASP A 300 -15.36 -6.43 18.07
CA ASP A 300 -15.40 -5.92 16.69
C ASP A 300 -14.08 -6.22 15.96
N GLU A 301 -12.94 -5.98 16.62
CA GLU A 301 -11.63 -6.25 16.03
C GLU A 301 -11.39 -7.76 15.83
N GLN A 302 -11.80 -8.60 16.78
CA GLN A 302 -11.76 -10.07 16.64
C GLN A 302 -12.62 -10.55 15.46
N SER A 303 -13.82 -9.99 15.32
CA SER A 303 -14.73 -10.32 14.20
C SER A 303 -14.11 -9.92 12.86
N ARG A 304 -13.48 -8.75 12.80
CA ARG A 304 -12.75 -8.28 11.61
C ARG A 304 -11.57 -9.19 11.26
N LEU A 305 -10.78 -9.59 12.25
CA LEU A 305 -9.65 -10.49 12.05
C LEU A 305 -10.10 -11.88 11.58
N ASN A 306 -11.19 -12.41 12.13
CA ASN A 306 -11.77 -13.67 11.68
C ASN A 306 -12.28 -13.59 10.24
N ALA A 307 -12.89 -12.46 9.84
CA ALA A 307 -13.29 -12.23 8.46
C ALA A 307 -12.07 -12.20 7.53
N VAL A 308 -11.02 -11.45 7.86
CA VAL A 308 -9.78 -11.41 7.07
C VAL A 308 -9.14 -12.79 6.96
N LYS A 309 -9.08 -13.55 8.06
CA LYS A 309 -8.58 -14.92 8.06
C LYS A 309 -9.36 -15.80 7.08
N SER A 310 -10.69 -15.74 7.11
CA SER A 310 -11.52 -16.52 6.18
C SER A 310 -11.25 -16.19 4.71
N VAL A 311 -10.99 -14.93 4.40
CA VAL A 311 -10.63 -14.49 3.04
C VAL A 311 -9.26 -15.04 2.65
N CYS A 312 -8.28 -14.97 3.55
CA CYS A 312 -6.96 -15.55 3.32
C CYS A 312 -7.02 -17.06 3.10
N ASP A 313 -7.83 -17.78 3.88
CA ASP A 313 -8.01 -19.23 3.74
C ASP A 313 -8.63 -19.59 2.37
N VAL A 314 -9.64 -18.84 1.92
CA VAL A 314 -10.25 -19.03 0.59
C VAL A 314 -9.24 -18.77 -0.52
N VAL A 315 -8.47 -17.68 -0.43
CA VAL A 315 -7.48 -17.31 -1.44
C VAL A 315 -6.34 -18.34 -1.47
N SER A 316 -5.88 -18.80 -0.32
CA SER A 316 -4.87 -19.86 -0.18
C SER A 316 -5.32 -21.15 -0.85
N ASN A 317 -6.55 -21.60 -0.58
CA ASN A 317 -7.11 -22.80 -1.20
C ASN A 317 -7.21 -22.66 -2.73
N ARG A 318 -7.65 -21.50 -3.22
CA ARG A 318 -7.73 -21.24 -4.67
C ARG A 318 -6.36 -21.29 -5.34
N TYR A 319 -5.34 -20.70 -4.72
CA TYR A 319 -3.98 -20.76 -5.27
C TYR A 319 -3.40 -22.17 -5.19
N SER A 320 -3.63 -22.90 -4.10
CA SER A 320 -3.21 -24.29 -3.98
C SER A 320 -3.83 -25.16 -5.08
N GLU A 321 -5.13 -24.98 -5.37
CA GLU A 321 -5.79 -25.69 -6.47
C GLU A 321 -5.20 -25.32 -7.83
N ALA A 322 -4.96 -24.04 -8.10
CA ALA A 322 -4.33 -23.59 -9.34
C ALA A 322 -2.90 -24.11 -9.52
N ILE A 323 -2.12 -24.16 -8.45
CA ILE A 323 -0.76 -24.72 -8.45
C ILE A 323 -0.82 -26.22 -8.75
N ASN A 324 -1.68 -26.97 -8.06
CA ASN A 324 -1.86 -28.40 -8.30
C ASN A 324 -2.28 -28.68 -9.76
N GLN A 325 -3.19 -27.87 -10.32
CA GLN A 325 -3.58 -27.99 -11.73
C GLN A 325 -2.40 -27.70 -12.67
N ALA A 326 -1.60 -26.66 -12.40
CA ALA A 326 -0.43 -26.32 -13.19
C ALA A 326 0.66 -27.41 -13.11
N GLU A 327 0.93 -27.95 -11.92
CA GLU A 327 1.87 -29.04 -11.72
C GLU A 327 1.44 -30.30 -12.46
N ASN A 328 0.16 -30.67 -12.38
CA ASN A 328 -0.40 -31.78 -13.15
C ASN A 328 -0.22 -31.57 -14.66
N ASN A 329 -0.50 -30.37 -15.17
CA ASN A 329 -0.29 -30.04 -16.57
C ASN A 329 1.19 -30.12 -16.97
N ILE A 330 2.10 -29.65 -16.12
CA ILE A 330 3.55 -29.77 -16.34
C ILE A 330 3.98 -31.23 -16.36
N HIS A 331 3.47 -32.06 -15.44
CA HIS A 331 3.75 -33.50 -15.44
C HIS A 331 3.24 -34.19 -16.70
N LEU A 332 2.05 -33.82 -17.18
CA LEU A 332 1.50 -34.32 -18.45
C LEU A 332 2.37 -33.88 -19.63
N LEU A 333 2.74 -32.60 -19.73
CA LEU A 333 3.60 -32.07 -20.79
C LEU A 333 4.98 -32.74 -20.79
N LYS A 334 5.58 -32.93 -19.62
CA LYS A 334 6.85 -33.66 -19.47
C LYS A 334 6.74 -35.11 -19.95
N ARG A 335 5.58 -35.76 -19.80
CA ARG A 335 5.34 -37.12 -20.30
C ARG A 335 5.14 -37.14 -21.82
N HIS A 336 4.50 -36.13 -22.39
CA HIS A 336 4.27 -36.03 -23.84
C HIS A 336 5.54 -35.68 -24.63
N GLY A 337 6.54 -35.05 -23.99
CA GLY A 337 7.79 -34.66 -24.65
C GLY A 337 7.66 -33.36 -25.45
N GLU A 338 8.74 -32.92 -26.09
CA GLU A 338 8.73 -31.72 -26.92
C GLU A 338 8.00 -32.01 -28.25
N PRO A 339 6.98 -31.23 -28.61
CA PRO A 339 6.26 -31.42 -29.87
C PRO A 339 7.18 -31.12 -31.05
N GLU A 340 7.03 -31.88 -32.13
CA GLU A 340 7.75 -31.66 -33.38
C GLU A 340 7.42 -30.27 -33.96
N VAL A 341 8.43 -29.63 -34.58
CA VAL A 341 8.33 -28.26 -35.12
C VAL A 341 7.13 -28.11 -36.08
N ASP A 342 6.87 -29.15 -36.87
CA ASP A 342 5.80 -29.17 -37.87
C ASP A 342 4.39 -29.21 -37.24
N GLN A 343 4.27 -29.64 -35.98
CA GLN A 343 3.01 -29.57 -35.23
C GLN A 343 2.80 -28.19 -34.60
N LEU A 344 3.89 -27.46 -34.32
CA LEU A 344 3.85 -26.14 -33.72
C LEU A 344 3.55 -25.05 -34.76
N VAL A 345 4.13 -25.19 -35.96
CA VAL A 345 3.98 -24.25 -37.07
C VAL A 345 2.84 -24.69 -37.99
N CYS A 346 1.62 -24.67 -37.44
CA CYS A 346 0.41 -24.84 -38.24
C CYS A 346 -0.08 -23.49 -38.78
N SER A 347 -0.41 -23.46 -40.06
CA SER A 347 -1.16 -22.38 -40.69
C SER A 347 -2.66 -22.46 -40.36
N THR A 348 -3.42 -21.45 -40.80
CA THR A 348 -4.83 -21.24 -40.43
C THR A 348 -5.79 -22.37 -40.85
N GLY A 349 -5.36 -23.30 -41.71
CA GLY A 349 -6.18 -24.44 -42.10
C GLY A 349 -5.38 -25.54 -42.81
N ILE A 350 -6.01 -26.70 -42.98
CA ILE A 350 -5.37 -27.90 -43.56
C ILE A 350 -4.80 -27.62 -44.96
N VAL A 351 -5.54 -26.89 -45.79
CA VAL A 351 -5.11 -26.52 -47.14
C VAL A 351 -3.92 -25.56 -47.13
N TYR A 352 -3.86 -24.66 -46.14
CA TYR A 352 -2.72 -23.77 -45.97
C TYR A 352 -1.48 -24.53 -45.47
N ASN A 353 -1.64 -25.58 -44.66
CA ASN A 353 -0.51 -26.42 -44.22
C ASN A 353 0.08 -27.13 -45.43
N GLN A 354 -0.79 -27.74 -46.25
CA GLN A 354 -0.37 -28.35 -47.52
C GLN A 354 0.35 -27.33 -48.42
N LEU A 355 -0.13 -26.09 -48.49
CA LEU A 355 0.54 -25.04 -49.27
C LEU A 355 1.95 -24.73 -48.74
N VAL A 356 2.11 -24.61 -47.43
CA VAL A 356 3.41 -24.37 -46.80
C VAL A 356 4.38 -25.51 -47.08
N ASP A 357 3.93 -26.76 -46.92
CA ASP A 357 4.75 -27.95 -47.19
C ASP A 357 5.22 -28.00 -48.64
N LEU A 358 4.32 -27.75 -49.60
CA LEU A 358 4.66 -27.78 -51.03
C LEU A 358 5.66 -26.68 -51.41
N ILE A 359 5.53 -25.49 -50.82
CA ILE A 359 6.47 -24.39 -51.05
C ILE A 359 7.82 -24.73 -50.42
N ALA A 360 7.84 -25.31 -49.22
CA ALA A 360 9.07 -25.75 -48.59
C ALA A 360 9.78 -26.84 -49.42
N GLU A 361 9.03 -27.82 -49.92
CA GLU A 361 9.55 -28.87 -50.81
C GLU A 361 10.07 -28.29 -52.14
N ASP A 362 9.39 -27.29 -52.74
CA ASP A 362 9.85 -26.63 -53.97
C ASP A 362 11.22 -25.94 -53.75
N ASN A 363 11.35 -25.17 -52.67
CA ASN A 363 12.62 -24.52 -52.32
C ASN A 363 13.72 -25.54 -52.01
N ALA A 364 13.40 -26.63 -51.30
CA ALA A 364 14.35 -27.70 -51.03
C ALA A 364 14.84 -28.37 -52.33
N ILE A 365 13.95 -28.55 -53.32
CA ILE A 365 14.35 -29.07 -54.63
C ILE A 365 15.30 -28.09 -55.35
N GLU A 366 15.04 -26.77 -55.33
CA GLU A 366 15.95 -25.79 -55.92
C GLU A 366 17.36 -25.84 -55.30
N ASP A 367 17.44 -25.91 -53.98
CA ASP A 367 18.70 -26.03 -53.25
C ASP A 367 19.43 -27.34 -53.59
N THR A 368 18.70 -28.47 -53.65
CA THR A 368 19.31 -29.75 -54.02
C THR A 368 19.86 -29.74 -55.45
N ILE A 369 19.15 -29.17 -56.41
CA ILE A 369 19.62 -29.02 -57.80
C ILE A 369 20.88 -28.14 -57.84
N TYR A 370 20.89 -27.03 -57.09
CA TYR A 370 22.04 -26.15 -56.98
C TYR A 370 23.28 -26.90 -56.44
N HIS A 371 23.11 -27.69 -55.38
CA HIS A 371 24.20 -28.47 -54.80
C HIS A 371 24.66 -29.63 -55.70
N LEU A 372 23.75 -30.29 -56.42
CA LEU A 372 24.10 -31.30 -57.43
C LEU A 372 24.91 -30.69 -58.57
N HIS A 373 24.53 -29.50 -59.04
CA HIS A 373 25.27 -28.78 -60.06
C HIS A 373 26.68 -28.40 -59.56
N ARG A 374 26.77 -27.89 -58.33
CA ARG A 374 28.06 -27.57 -57.71
C ARG A 374 28.94 -28.82 -57.54
N ALA A 375 28.37 -29.96 -57.18
CA ALA A 375 29.09 -31.22 -57.05
C ALA A 375 29.64 -31.70 -58.41
N LEU A 376 28.94 -31.48 -59.52
CA LEU A 376 29.45 -31.76 -60.87
C LEU A 376 30.66 -30.88 -61.22
N CYS A 377 30.64 -29.60 -60.84
CA CYS A 377 31.71 -28.65 -61.14
C CYS A 377 32.93 -28.75 -60.20
N THR A 378 32.80 -29.38 -59.04
CA THR A 378 33.85 -29.43 -58.01
C THR A 378 34.66 -30.72 -58.10
N ALA A 379 36.00 -30.62 -58.08
CA ALA A 379 36.91 -31.75 -58.28
C ALA A 379 36.99 -32.78 -57.11
N GLN A 380 36.39 -32.49 -55.96
CA GLN A 380 36.52 -33.33 -54.74
C GLN A 380 35.62 -34.57 -54.75
N THR A 381 34.54 -34.60 -55.53
CA THR A 381 33.66 -35.77 -55.73
C THR A 381 33.10 -35.72 -57.15
N PRO A 382 33.77 -36.32 -58.14
CA PRO A 382 33.30 -36.28 -59.52
C PRO A 382 32.00 -37.09 -59.63
N MET A 383 30.87 -36.41 -59.63
CA MET A 383 29.60 -37.01 -60.03
C MET A 383 29.63 -37.25 -61.53
N ASP A 384 29.19 -38.44 -61.92
CA ASP A 384 29.02 -38.81 -63.31
C ASP A 384 27.91 -37.96 -63.96
N LEU A 385 28.16 -37.47 -65.17
CA LEU A 385 27.25 -36.57 -65.89
C LEU A 385 25.89 -37.24 -66.13
N ASP A 386 25.89 -38.53 -66.46
CA ASP A 386 24.66 -39.29 -66.69
C ASP A 386 23.82 -39.42 -65.42
N LYS A 387 24.49 -39.54 -64.26
CA LYS A 387 23.80 -39.56 -62.96
C LYS A 387 23.25 -38.18 -62.62
N PHE A 388 24.00 -37.10 -62.85
CA PHE A 388 23.50 -35.75 -62.66
C PHE A 388 22.25 -35.47 -63.50
N LEU A 389 22.30 -35.75 -64.81
CA LEU A 389 21.16 -35.51 -65.71
C LEU A 389 19.93 -36.33 -65.31
N ARG A 390 20.11 -37.58 -64.86
CA ARG A 390 19.02 -38.41 -64.38
C ARG A 390 18.36 -37.83 -63.12
N HIS A 391 19.14 -37.44 -62.11
CA HIS A 391 18.59 -36.92 -60.86
C HIS A 391 17.97 -35.53 -61.04
N THR A 392 18.62 -34.64 -61.80
CA THR A 392 18.06 -33.31 -62.11
C THR A 392 16.73 -33.42 -62.86
N ARG A 393 16.60 -34.38 -63.79
CA ARG A 393 15.32 -34.62 -64.49
C ARG A 393 14.21 -35.07 -63.54
N ILE A 394 14.50 -36.02 -62.65
CA ILE A 394 13.51 -36.52 -61.68
C ILE A 394 13.10 -35.41 -60.71
N LEU A 395 14.06 -34.63 -60.21
CA LEU A 395 13.80 -33.50 -59.31
C LEU A 395 12.99 -32.40 -60.03
N ALA A 396 13.30 -32.08 -61.28
CA ALA A 396 12.53 -31.11 -62.07
C ALA A 396 11.09 -31.58 -62.34
N GLU A 397 10.88 -32.88 -62.56
CA GLU A 397 9.54 -33.46 -62.70
C GLU A 397 8.74 -33.35 -61.40
N GLN A 398 9.37 -33.66 -60.26
CA GLN A 398 8.77 -33.47 -58.94
C GLN A 398 8.45 -31.99 -58.69
N GLN A 399 9.38 -31.09 -58.99
CA GLN A 399 9.22 -29.64 -58.85
C GLN A 399 8.01 -29.14 -59.64
N PHE A 400 7.88 -29.57 -60.90
CA PHE A 400 6.75 -29.23 -61.75
C PHE A 400 5.42 -29.65 -61.11
N MET A 401 5.34 -30.89 -60.60
CA MET A 401 4.12 -31.39 -59.96
C MET A 401 3.77 -30.60 -58.69
N LYS A 402 4.78 -30.24 -57.87
CA LYS A 402 4.59 -29.44 -56.65
C LYS A 402 4.09 -28.04 -56.99
N ARG A 403 4.70 -27.36 -57.96
CA ARG A 403 4.26 -26.02 -58.44
C ARG A 403 2.87 -26.03 -59.05
N ALA A 404 2.54 -27.05 -59.85
CA ALA A 404 1.20 -27.20 -60.41
C ALA A 404 0.13 -27.37 -59.30
N LEU A 405 0.46 -28.09 -58.24
CA LEU A 405 -0.43 -28.28 -57.10
C LEU A 405 -0.58 -27.00 -56.27
N VAL A 406 0.51 -26.25 -56.07
CA VAL A 406 0.49 -24.91 -55.46
C VAL A 406 -0.44 -23.98 -56.22
N GLU A 407 -0.32 -23.92 -57.54
CA GLU A 407 -1.17 -23.07 -58.39
C GLU A 407 -2.65 -23.46 -58.28
N LYS A 408 -2.94 -24.78 -58.28
CA LYS A 408 -4.30 -25.30 -58.09
C LYS A 408 -4.88 -24.93 -56.72
N ILE A 409 -4.08 -24.98 -55.65
CA ILE A 409 -4.51 -24.55 -54.31
C ILE A 409 -4.77 -23.05 -54.30
N GLN A 410 -3.90 -22.24 -54.89
CA GLN A 410 -4.06 -20.78 -54.96
C GLN A 410 -5.32 -20.36 -55.73
N GLN A 411 -5.67 -21.06 -56.80
CA GLN A 411 -6.92 -20.84 -57.56
C GLN A 411 -8.17 -21.28 -56.78
N GLY A 412 -8.06 -22.33 -55.97
CA GLY A 412 -9.15 -22.84 -55.14
C GLY A 412 -9.36 -22.08 -53.82
N LEU A 413 -8.36 -21.30 -53.39
CA LEU A 413 -8.46 -20.48 -52.18
C LEU A 413 -9.32 -19.24 -52.47
N PRO A 414 -10.33 -18.94 -51.62
CA PRO A 414 -11.11 -17.74 -51.79
C PRO A 414 -10.18 -16.53 -51.68
N HIS A 415 -10.09 -15.73 -52.74
CA HIS A 415 -9.42 -14.44 -52.69
C HIS A 415 -10.13 -13.60 -51.62
N ARG A 416 -9.52 -13.49 -50.43
CA ARG A 416 -9.90 -12.44 -49.49
C ARG A 416 -9.48 -11.13 -50.14
N VAL A 417 -10.44 -10.50 -50.81
CA VAL A 417 -10.37 -9.08 -51.14
C VAL A 417 -10.30 -8.39 -49.77
N TRP A 418 -9.11 -7.93 -49.41
CA TRP A 418 -8.87 -7.13 -48.22
C TRP A 418 -9.28 -5.69 -48.48
#